data_AF-A0A7T2S3U9-F1
#
_entry.id   AF-A0A7T2S3U9-F1
#
_cell.length_a   1.000
_cell.length_b   1.000
_cell.length_c   1.000
_cell.angle_alpha   90.00
_cell.angle_beta   90.00
_cell.angle_gamma   90.00
#
_symmetry.space_group_name_H-M   'P 1'
#
loop_
_entity.id
_entity.type
_entity.pdbx_description
1 polymer ?
#
loop_
_entity_poly.entity_id
_entity_poly.type
_entity_poly.pdbx_seq_one_letter_code
_entity_poly.pdbx_strand_id
1 'polypeptide(L)'
;MISNLTKARVLRSVIAGCTLAQAGRAEKLSTERARTALNRICELLHLPNDLAAIHAEPDLYLESLVHFEGLPQFELRTPLVAKLKQVLGLRSSRQLTPAMLAQVSASQLINQGVSIIALTDLQEWLLKHDLSLRHSPPITDIDFREARKAIALLDAFDFDTESLEWQMNHLARKRSQARERPAAAASVVASVSAINTAAAP
;
A
#
# COMPACT_ATOMS: atom_id res chain seq x y z
N MET A 1 -18.51 -3.75 5.37
CA MET A 1 -18.51 -3.38 3.94
C MET A 1 -18.17 -4.61 3.12
N ILE A 2 -18.82 -4.79 1.95
CA ILE A 2 -18.65 -5.96 1.08
C ILE A 2 -17.53 -5.65 0.05
N SER A 3 -16.65 -6.61 -0.26
CA SER A 3 -15.54 -6.43 -1.21
C SER A 3 -16.05 -6.21 -2.64
N ASN A 4 -15.25 -5.59 -3.52
CA ASN A 4 -15.65 -5.40 -4.92
C ASN A 4 -15.79 -6.72 -5.67
N LEU A 5 -14.94 -7.70 -5.36
CA LEU A 5 -15.04 -9.07 -5.89
C LEU A 5 -16.39 -9.72 -5.54
N THR A 6 -16.84 -9.61 -4.29
CA THR A 6 -18.15 -10.14 -3.91
C THR A 6 -19.29 -9.41 -4.63
N LYS A 7 -19.18 -8.10 -4.89
CA LYS A 7 -20.18 -7.38 -5.70
C LYS A 7 -20.18 -7.86 -7.16
N ALA A 8 -19.02 -8.08 -7.75
CA ALA A 8 -18.86 -8.62 -9.09
C ALA A 8 -19.46 -10.03 -9.23
N ARG A 9 -19.26 -10.89 -8.22
CA ARG A 9 -19.88 -12.23 -8.15
C ARG A 9 -21.40 -12.18 -8.05
N VAL A 10 -21.96 -11.23 -7.30
CA VAL A 10 -23.41 -10.99 -7.27
C VAL A 10 -23.93 -10.62 -8.66
N LEU A 11 -23.26 -9.69 -9.37
CA LEU A 11 -23.65 -9.32 -10.73
C LEU A 11 -23.55 -10.49 -11.71
N ARG A 12 -22.47 -11.29 -11.67
CA ARG A 12 -22.35 -12.52 -12.49
C ARG A 12 -23.49 -13.50 -12.26
N SER A 13 -23.89 -13.69 -11.01
CA SER A 13 -25.00 -14.58 -10.65
C SER A 13 -26.33 -14.07 -11.23
N VAL A 14 -26.56 -12.76 -11.17
CA VAL A 14 -27.76 -12.12 -11.74
C VAL A 14 -27.77 -12.23 -13.27
N ILE A 15 -26.62 -12.01 -13.93
CA ILE A 15 -26.46 -12.21 -15.38
C ILE A 15 -26.78 -13.66 -15.78
N ALA A 16 -26.34 -14.63 -14.97
CA ALA A 16 -26.64 -16.06 -15.18
C ALA A 16 -28.11 -16.44 -14.92
N GLY A 17 -29.01 -15.46 -14.71
CA GLY A 17 -30.44 -15.66 -14.52
C GLY A 17 -30.85 -15.92 -13.05
N CYS A 18 -29.95 -15.80 -12.08
CA CYS A 18 -30.33 -15.96 -10.67
C CYS A 18 -31.08 -14.72 -10.16
N THR A 19 -32.05 -14.93 -9.28
CA THR A 19 -32.68 -13.85 -8.52
C THR A 19 -31.69 -13.21 -7.53
N LEU A 20 -31.93 -11.96 -7.12
CA LEU A 20 -31.13 -11.28 -6.10
C LEU A 20 -31.02 -12.07 -4.78
N ALA A 21 -32.08 -12.79 -4.40
CA ALA A 21 -32.07 -13.63 -3.21
C ALA A 21 -31.13 -14.85 -3.37
N GLN A 22 -31.12 -15.48 -4.54
CA GLN A 22 -30.21 -16.60 -4.85
C GLN A 22 -28.76 -16.12 -4.95
N ALA A 23 -28.51 -15.02 -5.66
CA ALA A 23 -27.19 -14.40 -5.76
C ALA A 23 -26.65 -13.98 -4.37
N GLY A 24 -27.53 -13.44 -3.52
CA GLY A 24 -27.19 -13.11 -2.13
C GLY A 24 -26.81 -14.35 -1.31
N ARG A 25 -27.59 -15.43 -1.38
CA ARG A 25 -27.29 -16.68 -0.66
C ARG A 25 -25.96 -17.28 -1.07
N ALA A 26 -25.62 -17.27 -2.36
CA ALA A 26 -24.35 -17.78 -2.87
C ALA A 26 -23.13 -17.09 -2.20
N GLU A 27 -23.25 -15.80 -1.91
CA GLU A 27 -22.20 -15.00 -1.25
C GLU A 27 -22.43 -14.80 0.25
N LYS A 28 -23.35 -15.56 0.88
CA LYS A 28 -23.72 -15.43 2.31
C LYS A 28 -24.20 -14.03 2.70
N LEU A 29 -24.94 -13.37 1.81
CA LEU A 29 -25.53 -12.05 1.98
C LEU A 29 -27.06 -12.13 2.09
N SER A 30 -27.66 -11.17 2.81
CA SER A 30 -29.10 -10.93 2.75
C SER A 30 -29.50 -10.34 1.39
N THR A 31 -30.77 -10.48 1.01
CA THR A 31 -31.29 -9.94 -0.26
C THR A 31 -31.05 -8.43 -0.40
N GLU A 32 -31.26 -7.66 0.67
CA GLU A 32 -30.98 -6.21 0.68
C GLU A 32 -29.49 -5.88 0.48
N ARG A 33 -28.61 -6.68 1.07
CA ARG A 33 -27.17 -6.54 0.87
C ARG A 33 -26.75 -6.90 -0.55
N ALA A 34 -27.37 -7.92 -1.15
CA ALA A 34 -27.15 -8.29 -2.55
C ALA A 34 -27.63 -7.18 -3.50
N ARG A 35 -28.80 -6.59 -3.26
CA ARG A 35 -29.30 -5.43 -4.02
C ARG A 35 -28.35 -4.23 -3.91
N THR A 36 -27.90 -3.92 -2.70
CA THR A 36 -26.91 -2.84 -2.48
C THR A 36 -25.58 -3.14 -3.19
N ALA A 37 -25.16 -4.40 -3.21
CA ALA A 37 -23.95 -4.81 -3.93
C ALA A 37 -24.09 -4.65 -5.44
N LEU A 38 -25.24 -5.05 -6.00
CA LEU A 38 -25.58 -4.88 -7.42
C LEU A 38 -25.58 -3.41 -7.83
N ASN A 39 -26.30 -2.55 -7.11
CA ASN A 39 -26.36 -1.13 -7.43
C ASN A 39 -24.98 -0.49 -7.44
N ARG A 40 -24.15 -0.79 -6.44
CA ARG A 40 -22.80 -0.24 -6.33
C ARG A 40 -21.86 -0.73 -7.43
N ILE A 41 -21.96 -1.99 -7.88
CA ILE A 41 -21.10 -2.46 -8.98
C ILE A 41 -21.56 -1.89 -10.31
N CYS A 42 -22.86 -1.78 -10.57
CA CYS A 42 -23.38 -1.12 -11.77
C CYS A 42 -22.97 0.38 -11.82
N GLU A 43 -23.05 1.09 -10.68
CA GLU A 43 -22.54 2.47 -10.56
C GLU A 43 -21.04 2.56 -10.89
N LEU A 44 -20.23 1.62 -10.39
CA LEU A 44 -18.79 1.56 -10.65
C LEU A 44 -18.45 1.26 -12.12
N LEU A 45 -19.28 0.45 -12.78
CA LEU A 45 -19.16 0.11 -14.19
C LEU A 45 -19.77 1.20 -15.10
N HIS A 46 -20.43 2.21 -14.52
CA HIS A 46 -21.23 3.21 -15.25
C HIS A 46 -22.36 2.59 -16.10
N LEU A 47 -22.99 1.55 -15.58
CA LEU A 47 -24.06 0.81 -16.24
C LEU A 47 -25.40 0.92 -15.47
N PRO A 48 -26.55 0.75 -16.15
CA PRO A 48 -27.84 0.65 -15.49
C PRO A 48 -27.87 -0.48 -14.46
N ASN A 49 -28.57 -0.28 -13.34
CA ASN A 49 -28.73 -1.27 -12.27
C ASN A 49 -30.08 -2.02 -12.33
N ASP A 50 -30.84 -1.83 -13.41
CA ASP A 50 -32.12 -2.49 -13.63
C ASP A 50 -31.93 -3.94 -14.09
N LEU A 51 -32.72 -4.86 -13.52
CA LEU A 51 -32.60 -6.28 -13.83
C LEU A 51 -32.99 -6.60 -15.28
N ALA A 52 -33.99 -5.91 -15.83
CA ALA A 52 -34.38 -6.08 -17.23
C ALA A 52 -33.28 -5.59 -18.18
N ALA A 53 -32.59 -4.50 -17.84
CA ALA A 53 -31.44 -4.03 -18.61
C ALA A 53 -30.26 -5.02 -18.57
N ILE A 54 -29.97 -5.59 -17.39
CA ILE A 54 -28.91 -6.60 -17.22
C ILE A 54 -29.22 -7.86 -18.04
N HIS A 55 -30.48 -8.29 -18.08
CA HIS A 55 -30.90 -9.48 -18.83
C HIS A 55 -31.07 -9.23 -20.33
N ALA A 56 -31.31 -7.98 -20.75
CA ALA A 56 -31.39 -7.61 -22.15
C ALA A 56 -30.02 -7.63 -22.86
N GLU A 57 -28.96 -7.17 -22.17
CA GLU A 57 -27.61 -7.08 -22.75
C GLU A 57 -26.54 -7.70 -21.82
N PRO A 58 -26.61 -9.01 -21.52
CA PRO A 58 -25.71 -9.65 -20.55
C PRO A 58 -24.23 -9.56 -20.94
N ASP A 59 -23.92 -9.60 -22.23
CA ASP A 59 -22.54 -9.57 -22.76
C ASP A 59 -21.83 -8.25 -22.43
N LEU A 60 -22.54 -7.12 -22.52
CA LEU A 60 -21.99 -5.81 -22.20
C LEU A 60 -21.57 -5.70 -20.73
N TYR A 61 -22.35 -6.29 -19.82
CA TYR A 61 -22.00 -6.36 -18.40
C TYR A 61 -20.84 -7.32 -18.16
N LEU A 62 -20.78 -8.45 -18.88
CA LEU A 62 -19.67 -9.41 -18.77
C LEU A 62 -18.34 -8.82 -19.26
N GLU A 63 -18.31 -8.16 -20.42
CA GLU A 63 -17.12 -7.48 -20.94
C GLU A 63 -16.65 -6.39 -19.97
N SER A 64 -17.59 -5.58 -19.47
CA SER A 64 -17.30 -4.55 -18.46
C SER A 64 -16.75 -5.17 -17.17
N LEU A 65 -17.29 -6.31 -16.74
CA LEU A 65 -16.79 -7.05 -15.58
C LEU A 65 -15.41 -7.64 -15.80
N VAL A 66 -15.12 -8.21 -16.97
CA VAL A 66 -13.79 -8.74 -17.30
C VAL A 66 -12.75 -7.61 -17.28
N HIS A 67 -13.07 -6.47 -17.89
CA HIS A 67 -12.20 -5.29 -17.82
C HIS A 67 -12.04 -4.78 -16.38
N PHE A 68 -13.11 -4.79 -15.59
CA PHE A 68 -13.12 -4.35 -14.20
C PHE A 68 -12.32 -5.26 -13.27
N GLU A 69 -12.39 -6.57 -13.46
CA GLU A 69 -11.65 -7.56 -12.67
C GLU A 69 -10.17 -7.63 -13.05
N GLY A 70 -9.83 -7.26 -14.29
CA GLY A 70 -8.44 -7.13 -14.73
C GLY A 70 -7.70 -5.93 -14.14
N LEU A 71 -8.39 -5.05 -13.40
CA LEU A 71 -7.83 -3.84 -12.82
C LEU A 71 -7.38 -4.09 -11.35
N PRO A 72 -6.05 -4.10 -11.07
CA PRO A 72 -5.51 -4.56 -9.78
C PRO A 72 -6.03 -3.81 -8.55
N GLN A 73 -6.34 -2.51 -8.69
CA GLN A 73 -6.80 -1.67 -7.59
C GLN A 73 -8.14 -2.10 -7.00
N PHE A 74 -8.94 -2.91 -7.71
CA PHE A 74 -10.25 -3.35 -7.21
C PHE A 74 -10.18 -4.58 -6.29
N GLU A 75 -9.03 -5.27 -6.26
CA GLU A 75 -8.73 -6.28 -5.24
C GLU A 75 -8.62 -5.64 -3.85
N LEU A 76 -8.22 -4.37 -3.78
CA LEU A 76 -8.14 -3.60 -2.55
C LEU A 76 -9.51 -3.04 -2.13
N ARG A 77 -9.66 -2.82 -0.82
CA ARG A 77 -10.86 -2.20 -0.25
C ARG A 77 -10.97 -0.73 -0.70
N THR A 78 -12.16 -0.27 -1.10
CA THR A 78 -12.38 1.11 -1.58
C THR A 78 -11.81 2.21 -0.68
N PRO A 79 -11.93 2.17 0.67
CA PRO A 79 -11.35 3.20 1.52
C PRO A 79 -9.82 3.22 1.48
N LEU A 80 -9.19 2.06 1.35
CA LEU A 80 -7.75 1.93 1.23
C LEU A 80 -7.26 2.49 -0.11
N VAL A 81 -7.96 2.20 -1.20
CA VAL A 81 -7.68 2.80 -2.52
C VAL A 81 -7.81 4.32 -2.49
N ALA A 82 -8.85 4.85 -1.84
CA ALA A 82 -9.05 6.30 -1.70
C ALA A 82 -7.92 6.95 -0.89
N LYS A 83 -7.53 6.32 0.23
CA LYS A 83 -6.40 6.77 1.05
C LYS A 83 -5.09 6.75 0.26
N LEU A 84 -4.80 5.67 -0.47
CA LEU A 84 -3.60 5.56 -1.30
C LEU A 84 -3.58 6.59 -2.43
N LYS A 85 -4.72 6.83 -3.09
CA LYS A 85 -4.86 7.91 -4.08
C LYS A 85 -4.43 9.26 -3.49
N GLN A 86 -4.92 9.60 -2.30
CA GLN A 86 -4.58 10.84 -1.61
C GLN A 86 -3.10 10.89 -1.23
N VAL A 87 -2.60 9.81 -0.61
CA VAL A 87 -1.25 9.70 -0.07
C VAL A 87 -0.18 9.76 -1.17
N LEU A 88 -0.45 9.12 -2.31
CA LEU A 88 0.45 9.05 -3.46
C LEU A 88 0.22 10.18 -4.48
N GLY A 89 -0.71 11.11 -4.20
CA GLY A 89 -1.00 12.25 -5.07
C GLY A 89 -1.54 11.86 -6.46
N LEU A 90 -2.26 10.74 -6.56
CA LEU A 90 -2.75 10.23 -7.84
C LEU A 90 -3.96 11.03 -8.33
N ARG A 91 -3.98 11.34 -9.62
CA ARG A 91 -5.13 12.01 -10.26
C ARG A 91 -6.34 11.06 -10.33
N SER A 92 -6.08 9.78 -10.53
CA SER A 92 -7.09 8.74 -10.64
C SER A 92 -6.68 7.46 -9.92
N SER A 93 -7.65 6.75 -9.33
CA SER A 93 -7.42 5.42 -8.74
C SER A 93 -6.99 4.38 -9.76
N ARG A 94 -7.21 4.61 -11.07
CA ARG A 94 -6.70 3.75 -12.15
C ARG A 94 -5.18 3.80 -12.29
N GLN A 95 -4.53 4.83 -11.74
CA GLN A 95 -3.07 4.93 -11.73
C GLN A 95 -2.44 4.06 -10.64
N LEU A 96 -3.24 3.53 -9.70
CA LEU A 96 -2.76 2.68 -8.64
C LEU A 96 -2.48 1.28 -9.20
N THR A 97 -1.21 0.98 -9.47
CA THR A 97 -0.75 -0.34 -9.91
C THR A 97 0.17 -0.99 -8.86
N PRO A 98 0.24 -2.33 -8.81
CA PRO A 98 1.18 -3.03 -7.94
C PRO A 98 2.63 -2.57 -8.15
N ALA A 99 3.05 -2.44 -9.42
CA ALA A 99 4.40 -2.00 -9.78
C ALA A 99 4.73 -0.58 -9.30
N MET A 100 3.75 0.33 -9.28
CA MET A 100 3.95 1.68 -8.74
C MET A 100 4.06 1.65 -7.21
N LEU A 101 3.21 0.88 -6.53
CA LEU A 101 3.26 0.78 -5.07
C LEU A 101 4.53 0.07 -4.57
N ALA A 102 5.06 -0.89 -5.33
CA ALA A 102 6.31 -1.59 -5.03
C ALA A 102 7.54 -0.65 -4.97
N GLN A 103 7.45 0.57 -5.50
CA GLN A 103 8.52 1.57 -5.42
C GLN A 103 8.52 2.35 -4.10
N VAL A 104 7.45 2.23 -3.31
CA VAL A 104 7.23 2.95 -2.05
C VAL A 104 7.62 2.03 -0.88
N SER A 105 8.26 2.58 0.14
CA SER A 105 8.61 1.82 1.34
C SER A 105 7.45 1.79 2.36
N ALA A 106 7.45 0.76 3.22
CA ALA A 106 6.49 0.67 4.31
C ALA A 106 6.54 1.88 5.25
N SER A 107 7.75 2.38 5.56
CA SER A 107 7.93 3.56 6.42
C SER A 107 7.31 4.82 5.82
N GLN A 108 7.41 5.02 4.50
CA GLN A 108 6.77 6.16 3.82
C GLN A 108 5.25 6.12 3.99
N LEU A 109 4.63 4.96 3.77
CA LEU A 109 3.18 4.79 3.92
C LEU A 109 2.73 5.02 5.37
N ILE A 110 3.45 4.48 6.35
CA ILE A 110 3.15 4.67 7.78
C ILE A 110 3.23 6.16 8.16
N ASN A 111 4.30 6.85 7.72
CA ASN A 111 4.49 8.28 7.99
C ASN A 111 3.38 9.15 7.35
N GLN A 112 2.71 8.66 6.31
CA GLN A 112 1.57 9.30 5.66
C GLN A 112 0.21 8.88 6.25
N GLY A 113 0.24 8.15 7.37
CA GLY A 113 -0.95 7.75 8.14
C GLY A 113 -1.67 6.52 7.60
N VAL A 114 -0.96 5.63 6.86
CA VAL A 114 -1.46 4.28 6.58
C VAL A 114 -1.22 3.41 7.81
N SER A 115 -2.26 2.73 8.29
CA SER A 115 -2.16 1.87 9.47
C SER A 115 -1.40 0.57 9.16
N ILE A 116 -0.87 -0.08 10.20
CA ILE A 116 -0.16 -1.37 10.07
C ILE A 116 -1.07 -2.44 9.43
N ILE A 117 -2.35 -2.49 9.81
CA ILE A 117 -3.33 -3.44 9.25
C ILE A 117 -3.56 -3.18 7.75
N ALA A 118 -3.63 -1.91 7.35
CA ALA A 118 -3.73 -1.58 5.94
C ALA A 118 -2.44 -1.93 5.17
N LEU A 119 -1.28 -1.83 5.83
CA LEU A 119 0.01 -2.21 5.26
C LEU A 119 0.12 -3.72 5.04
N THR A 120 -0.42 -4.53 5.96
CA THR A 120 -0.51 -5.99 5.76
C THR A 120 -1.43 -6.35 4.59
N ASP A 121 -2.59 -5.67 4.45
CA ASP A 121 -3.45 -5.88 3.26
C ASP A 121 -2.71 -5.54 1.96
N LEU A 122 -1.91 -4.46 1.96
CA LEU A 122 -1.14 -4.04 0.79
C LEU A 122 -0.01 -5.01 0.47
N GLN A 123 0.67 -5.54 1.48
CA GLN A 123 1.71 -6.53 1.28
C GLN A 123 1.12 -7.85 0.74
N GLU A 124 -0.02 -8.30 1.26
CA GLU A 124 -0.73 -9.47 0.71
C GLU A 124 -1.15 -9.24 -0.74
N TRP A 125 -1.66 -8.04 -1.05
CA TRP A 125 -1.99 -7.66 -2.42
C TRP A 125 -0.77 -7.67 -3.33
N LEU A 126 0.35 -7.07 -2.94
CA LEU A 126 1.57 -7.06 -3.74
C LEU A 126 2.13 -8.47 -3.98
N LEU A 127 2.08 -9.34 -2.96
CA LEU A 127 2.55 -10.72 -3.08
C LEU A 127 1.76 -11.53 -4.11
N LYS A 128 0.47 -11.24 -4.34
CA LYS A 128 -0.31 -11.88 -5.42
C LYS A 128 0.19 -11.53 -6.82
N HIS A 129 0.95 -10.45 -6.94
CA HIS A 129 1.56 -9.97 -8.18
C HIS A 129 3.09 -10.19 -8.19
N ASP A 130 3.62 -11.08 -7.33
CA ASP A 130 5.04 -11.37 -7.17
C ASP A 130 5.91 -10.13 -6.83
N LEU A 131 5.31 -9.16 -6.12
CA LEU A 131 5.96 -7.92 -5.73
C LEU A 131 5.99 -7.76 -4.21
N SER A 132 6.88 -6.89 -3.75
CA SER A 132 6.95 -6.44 -2.35
C SER A 132 7.09 -4.93 -2.29
N LEU A 133 6.74 -4.33 -1.14
CA LEU A 133 7.11 -2.94 -0.88
C LEU A 133 8.62 -2.79 -0.94
N ARG A 134 9.07 -1.61 -1.36
CA ARG A 134 10.50 -1.32 -1.47
C ARG A 134 11.18 -1.49 -0.12
N HIS A 135 12.18 -2.36 -0.09
CA HIS A 135 13.07 -2.47 1.06
C HIS A 135 13.93 -1.19 1.14
N SER A 136 13.84 -0.50 2.28
CA SER A 136 14.65 0.67 2.58
C SER A 136 15.29 0.51 3.95
N PRO A 137 16.57 0.89 4.12
CA PRO A 137 17.17 0.91 5.44
C PRO A 137 16.46 1.93 6.34
N PRO A 138 16.47 1.75 7.67
CA PRO A 138 15.99 2.76 8.60
C PRO A 138 16.73 4.09 8.41
N ILE A 139 15.99 5.20 8.30
CA ILE A 139 16.58 6.53 8.04
C ILE A 139 16.42 7.43 9.26
N THR A 140 15.30 7.35 9.98
CA THR A 140 15.01 8.20 11.14
C THR A 140 15.33 7.48 12.45
N ASP A 141 15.57 8.23 13.54
CA ASP A 141 15.78 7.62 14.86
C ASP A 141 14.55 6.80 15.32
N ILE A 142 13.36 7.17 14.83
CA ILE A 142 12.11 6.42 15.04
C ILE A 142 12.18 5.08 14.29
N ASP A 143 12.58 5.06 13.01
CA ASP A 143 12.70 3.82 12.24
C ASP A 143 13.66 2.83 12.91
N PHE A 144 14.81 3.32 13.40
CA PHE A 144 15.79 2.49 14.10
C PHE A 144 15.21 1.89 15.38
N ARG A 145 14.45 2.68 16.16
CA ARG A 145 13.80 2.20 17.37
C ARG A 145 12.75 1.14 17.07
N GLU A 146 11.90 1.36 16.07
CA GLU A 146 10.87 0.39 15.70
C GLU A 146 11.47 -0.88 15.08
N ALA A 147 12.53 -0.77 14.27
CA ALA A 147 13.26 -1.93 13.77
C ALA A 147 13.88 -2.77 14.89
N ARG A 148 14.49 -2.14 15.90
CA ARG A 148 15.01 -2.84 17.08
C ARG A 148 13.92 -3.52 17.90
N LYS A 149 12.77 -2.88 18.09
CA LYS A 149 11.62 -3.52 18.74
C LYS A 149 11.13 -4.73 17.97
N ALA A 150 11.05 -4.64 16.64
CA ALA A 150 10.64 -5.76 15.80
C ALA A 150 11.63 -6.93 15.90
N ILE A 151 12.94 -6.65 15.88
CA ILE A 151 13.98 -7.66 16.09
C ILE A 151 13.85 -8.33 17.46
N ALA A 152 13.72 -7.54 18.54
CA ALA A 152 13.54 -8.08 19.89
C ALA A 152 12.26 -8.93 20.04
N LEU A 153 11.18 -8.59 19.32
CA LEU A 153 9.98 -9.41 19.28
C LEU A 153 10.21 -10.74 18.56
N LEU A 154 10.91 -10.72 17.42
CA LEU A 154 11.26 -11.95 16.69
C LEU A 154 12.13 -12.87 17.54
N ASP A 155 13.13 -12.30 18.21
CA ASP A 155 13.99 -13.02 19.16
C ASP A 155 13.19 -13.65 20.31
N ALA A 156 12.23 -12.91 20.89
CA ALA A 156 11.33 -13.43 21.93
C ALA A 156 10.41 -14.58 21.47
N PHE A 157 10.25 -14.77 20.17
CA PHE A 157 9.52 -15.90 19.56
C PHE A 157 10.47 -16.95 18.96
N ASP A 158 11.73 -16.99 19.40
CA ASP A 158 12.77 -17.94 18.99
C ASP A 158 13.09 -17.92 17.48
N PHE A 159 12.93 -16.78 16.81
CA PHE A 159 13.44 -16.61 15.44
C PHE A 159 14.93 -16.24 15.46
N ASP A 160 15.70 -16.76 14.51
CA ASP A 160 17.10 -16.34 14.32
C ASP A 160 17.17 -14.88 13.87
N THR A 161 17.73 -14.03 14.73
CA THR A 161 17.86 -12.59 14.51
C THR A 161 19.30 -12.10 14.43
N GLU A 162 20.32 -12.97 14.57
CA GLU A 162 21.73 -12.55 14.67
C GLU A 162 22.15 -11.67 13.49
N SER A 163 21.75 -12.06 12.28
CA SER A 163 22.03 -11.31 11.05
C SER A 163 21.34 -9.94 11.04
N LEU A 164 20.10 -9.85 11.53
CA LEU A 164 19.34 -8.60 11.60
C LEU A 164 19.95 -7.63 12.61
N GLU A 165 20.36 -8.13 13.78
CA GLU A 165 21.04 -7.35 14.80
C GLU A 165 22.38 -6.81 14.29
N TRP A 166 23.17 -7.65 13.63
CA TRP A 166 24.45 -7.25 13.04
C TRP A 166 24.26 -6.14 12.00
N GLN A 167 23.32 -6.32 11.07
CA GLN A 167 23.00 -5.31 10.06
C GLN A 167 22.56 -4.01 10.72
N MET A 168 21.77 -4.09 11.80
CA MET A 168 21.30 -2.90 12.49
C MET A 168 22.39 -2.13 13.21
N ASN A 169 23.29 -2.84 13.86
CA ASN A 169 24.45 -2.24 14.51
C ASN A 169 25.42 -1.61 13.49
N HIS A 170 25.61 -2.25 12.34
CA HIS A 170 26.41 -1.70 11.25
C HIS A 170 25.84 -0.37 10.72
N LEU A 171 24.53 -0.32 10.47
CA LEU A 171 23.85 0.89 9.99
C LEU A 171 23.89 2.03 11.03
N ALA A 172 23.72 1.70 12.33
CA ALA A 172 23.80 2.68 13.41
C ALA A 172 25.22 3.30 13.52
N ARG A 173 26.27 2.47 13.41
CA ARG A 173 27.67 2.94 13.46
C ARG A 173 28.02 3.88 12.31
N LYS A 174 27.62 3.54 11.06
CA LYS A 174 27.82 4.41 9.89
C LYS A 174 27.16 5.78 10.07
N ARG A 175 25.98 5.84 10.69
CA ARG A 175 25.26 7.08 10.98
C ARG A 175 25.98 7.93 12.02
N SER A 176 26.48 7.34 13.11
CA SER A 176 27.26 8.07 14.12
C SER A 176 28.51 8.72 13.52
N GLN A 177 29.23 7.97 12.68
CA GLN A 177 30.41 8.48 11.97
C GLN A 177 30.08 9.61 10.98
N ALA A 178 28.90 9.57 10.34
CA ALA A 178 28.45 10.66 9.48
C ALA A 178 28.04 11.92 10.27
N ARG A 179 27.45 11.76 11.47
CA ARG A 179 27.10 12.87 12.39
C ARG A 179 28.34 13.50 13.05
N GLU A 180 29.42 12.76 13.23
CA GLU A 180 30.70 13.28 13.77
C GLU A 180 31.54 14.03 12.72
N ARG A 181 31.26 13.83 11.42
CA ARG A 181 31.99 14.45 10.30
C ARG A 181 31.71 15.92 9.92
N PRO A 182 30.81 16.72 10.53
CA PRO A 182 30.64 18.12 10.18
C PRO A 182 31.40 19.12 11.08
N ALA A 183 32.31 18.71 11.98
CA ALA A 183 33.08 19.65 12.81
C ALA A 183 34.59 19.75 12.47
N ALA A 184 35.21 18.66 12.01
CA ALA A 184 36.66 18.66 11.76
C ALA A 184 37.08 19.46 10.51
N ALA A 185 36.21 19.56 9.49
CA ALA A 185 36.52 20.31 8.27
C ALA A 185 36.43 21.84 8.44
N ALA A 186 35.64 22.34 9.40
CA ALA A 186 35.58 23.77 9.71
C ALA A 186 36.78 24.24 10.56
N SER A 187 37.37 23.34 11.35
CA SER A 187 38.53 23.65 12.19
C SER A 187 39.82 23.88 11.39
N VAL A 188 39.98 23.24 10.22
CA VAL A 188 41.20 23.39 9.41
C VAL A 188 41.22 24.71 8.63
N VAL A 189 40.05 25.26 8.27
CA VAL A 189 39.95 26.54 7.53
C VAL A 189 40.19 27.75 8.45
N ALA A 190 39.88 27.63 9.75
CA ALA A 190 40.14 28.69 10.73
C ALA A 190 41.64 28.84 11.07
N SER A 191 42.41 27.74 11.06
CA SER A 191 43.85 27.78 11.39
C SER A 191 44.74 28.31 10.26
N VAL A 192 44.30 28.21 9.00
CA VAL A 192 45.06 28.74 7.84
C VAL A 192 44.84 30.25 7.65
N SER A 193 43.70 30.78 8.08
CA SER A 193 43.39 32.22 7.94
C SER A 193 44.08 33.12 8.97
N ALA A 194 44.58 32.56 10.09
CA ALA A 194 45.24 33.33 11.15
C ALA A 194 46.73 33.62 10.90
N ILE A 195 47.36 32.96 9.92
CA ILE A 195 48.79 33.11 9.63
C ILE A 195 49.08 34.24 8.62
N ASN A 196 48.08 34.67 7.84
CA ASN A 196 48.26 35.64 6.75
C ASN A 196 47.98 37.13 7.10
N THR A 197 47.61 37.47 8.34
CA THR A 197 47.34 38.87 8.74
C THR A 197 48.47 39.52 9.56
N ALA A 198 49.59 38.83 9.78
CA ALA A 198 50.74 39.36 10.50
C ALA A 198 51.97 39.56 9.60
N ALA A 199 51.80 40.18 8.43
CA ALA A 199 52.93 40.71 7.65
C ALA A 199 52.43 41.65 6.54
N ALA A 200 52.37 42.96 6.84
CA ALA A 200 52.63 43.98 5.83
C ALA A 200 53.10 45.27 6.54
N PRO A 201 54.19 45.89 6.05
CA PRO A 201 54.93 46.97 6.73
C PRO A 201 54.22 48.33 6.74
#